data_AF-A0A0K3AVC6-F1
#
_entry.id   AF-A0A0K3AVC6-F1
#
_cell.length_a   1.000
_cell.length_b   1.000
_cell.length_c   1.000
_cell.angle_alpha   90.00
_cell.angle_beta   90.00
_cell.angle_gamma   90.00
#
_symmetry.space_group_name_H-M   'P 1'
#
loop_
_entity.id
_entity.type
_entity.pdbx_description
1 polymer ?
#
loop_
_entity_poly.entity_id
_entity_poly.type
_entity_poly.pdbx_seq_one_letter_code
_entity_poly.pdbx_strand_id
1 'polypeptide(L)'
;MKLNLPLFLRDTSNPFGYFCVNIEEFFMDSTRLVRKCTKPNKKEYQAIMYACSLGFLTMGFIGYFVKLFFIPVSNILVGMG
;
A
#
# COMPACT_ATOMS: atom_id res chain seq x y z
N MET A 1 11.91 -12.24 -17.08
CA MET A 1 11.25 -11.62 -18.24
C MET A 1 12.38 -10.93 -18.99
N LYS A 2 12.91 -11.52 -20.07
CA LYS A 2 14.01 -10.89 -20.82
C LYS A 2 13.39 -9.78 -21.66
N LEU A 3 13.47 -8.54 -21.18
CA LEU A 3 13.03 -7.39 -21.94
C LEU A 3 13.98 -7.30 -23.15
N ASN A 4 13.45 -7.39 -24.38
CA ASN A 4 14.25 -7.19 -25.59
C ASN A 4 14.57 -5.70 -25.72
N LEU A 5 15.45 -5.22 -24.86
CA LEU A 5 15.88 -3.83 -24.80
C LEU A 5 16.90 -3.59 -25.93
N PRO A 6 16.80 -2.47 -26.68
CA PRO A 6 17.72 -2.17 -27.77
C PRO A 6 19.17 -2.20 -27.29
N LEU A 7 20.08 -2.71 -28.13
CA LEU A 7 21.49 -2.94 -27.85
C LEU A 7 22.23 -1.72 -27.25
N PHE A 8 21.76 -0.51 -27.59
CA PHE A 8 22.26 0.77 -27.07
C PHE A 8 22.04 0.97 -25.56
N LEU A 9 20.96 0.44 -24.97
CA LEU A 9 20.69 0.56 -23.52
C LEU A 9 21.39 -0.51 -22.67
N ARG A 10 21.98 -1.54 -23.31
CA ARG A 10 22.90 -2.48 -22.66
C ARG A 10 24.33 -1.97 -22.60
N ASP A 11 24.62 -0.82 -23.22
CA ASP A 11 25.95 -0.27 -23.28
C ASP A 11 26.28 0.53 -22.00
N THR A 12 27.12 -0.04 -21.14
CA THR A 12 27.55 0.53 -19.85
C THR A 12 28.38 1.81 -20.00
N SER A 13 28.75 2.23 -21.21
CA SER A 13 29.50 3.48 -21.42
C SER A 13 28.65 4.76 -21.28
N ASN A 14 27.31 4.63 -21.28
CA ASN A 14 26.39 5.77 -21.17
C ASN A 14 25.71 5.81 -19.78
N PRO A 15 25.56 7.00 -19.15
CA PRO A 15 24.95 7.13 -17.83
C PRO A 15 23.50 6.62 -17.78
N PHE A 16 22.76 6.76 -18.89
CA PHE A 16 21.39 6.24 -19.02
C PHE A 16 21.35 4.70 -19.14
N GLY A 17 22.32 4.08 -19.83
CA GLY A 17 22.40 2.63 -19.96
C GLY A 17 22.70 1.95 -18.62
N TYR A 18 23.66 2.49 -17.86
CA TYR A 18 23.98 2.01 -16.51
C TYR A 18 22.76 2.06 -15.59
N PHE A 19 22.01 3.15 -15.62
CA PHE A 19 20.81 3.31 -14.80
C PHE A 19 19.71 2.29 -15.17
N CYS A 20 19.45 2.08 -16.46
CA CYS A 20 18.44 1.13 -16.93
C CYS A 20 18.77 -0.33 -16.55
N VAL A 21 20.03 -0.75 -16.64
CA VAL A 21 20.48 -2.10 -16.27
C VAL A 21 20.33 -2.34 -14.77
N ASN A 22 20.72 -1.37 -13.92
CA ASN A 22 20.55 -1.48 -12.48
C ASN A 22 19.09 -1.62 -12.06
N ILE A 23 18.17 -0.92 -12.73
CA ILE A 23 16.73 -1.07 -12.48
C ILE A 23 16.25 -2.47 -12.85
N GLU A 24 16.69 -3.01 -14.00
CA GLU A 24 16.32 -4.36 -14.43
C GLU A 24 16.80 -5.42 -13.41
N GLU A 25 18.05 -5.32 -12.97
CA GLU A 25 18.60 -6.20 -11.93
C GLU A 25 17.84 -6.06 -10.61
N PHE A 26 17.54 -4.83 -10.18
CA PHE A 26 16.74 -4.58 -8.98
C PHE A 26 15.35 -5.20 -9.06
N PHE A 27 14.64 -5.10 -10.19
CA PHE A 27 13.33 -5.75 -10.37
C PHE A 27 13.44 -7.27 -10.32
N MET A 28 14.49 -7.83 -10.92
CA MET A 28 14.72 -9.28 -10.91
C MET A 28 14.98 -9.80 -9.49
N ASP A 29 15.79 -9.09 -8.71
CA ASP A 29 16.09 -9.47 -7.33
C ASP A 29 14.92 -9.21 -6.38
N SER A 30 14.15 -8.14 -6.60
CA SER A 30 12.88 -7.90 -5.88
C SER A 30 11.90 -9.05 -6.09
N THR A 31 11.81 -9.55 -7.32
CA THR A 31 10.94 -10.69 -7.64
C THR A 31 11.43 -11.98 -6.97
N ARG A 32 12.76 -12.19 -6.89
CA ARG A 32 13.33 -13.33 -6.15
C ARG A 32 13.02 -13.25 -4.66
N LEU A 33 13.15 -12.07 -4.06
CA LEU A 33 12.82 -11.84 -2.66
C LEU A 33 11.36 -12.22 -2.36
N VAL A 34 10.41 -11.67 -3.13
CA VAL A 34 8.97 -11.92 -2.92
C VAL A 34 8.62 -13.41 -3.08
N ARG A 35 9.33 -14.14 -3.96
CA ARG A 35 9.16 -15.59 -4.11
C ARG A 35 9.75 -16.39 -2.94
N LYS A 36 10.76 -15.87 -2.25
CA LYS A 36 11.39 -16.49 -1.08
C LYS A 36 10.57 -16.27 0.20
N CYS A 37 9.80 -15.19 0.27
CA CYS A 37 8.92 -14.89 1.39
C CYS A 37 7.85 -15.98 1.57
N THR A 38 7.63 -16.40 2.82
CA THR A 38 6.52 -17.29 3.17
C THR A 38 5.20 -16.56 2.98
N LYS A 39 4.38 -17.03 2.03
CA LYS A 39 3.06 -16.45 1.79
C LYS A 39 2.10 -16.91 2.89
N PRO A 40 1.28 -16.00 3.45
CA PRO A 40 0.31 -16.37 4.46
C PRO A 40 -0.69 -17.38 3.88
N ASN A 41 -0.98 -18.41 4.66
CA ASN A 41 -1.99 -19.41 4.30
C ASN A 41 -3.40 -18.84 4.46
N LYS A 42 -4.40 -19.50 3.86
CA LYS A 42 -5.81 -19.06 3.92
C LYS A 42 -6.31 -18.81 5.34
N LYS A 43 -5.91 -19.65 6.30
CA LYS A 43 -6.29 -19.52 7.72
C LYS A 43 -5.68 -18.28 8.38
N GLU A 44 -4.39 -18.01 8.14
CA GLU A 44 -3.69 -16.84 8.68
C GLU A 44 -4.25 -15.54 8.08
N TYR A 45 -4.51 -15.56 6.77
CA TYR A 45 -5.13 -14.42 6.10
C TYR A 45 -6.53 -14.12 6.64
N GLN A 46 -7.35 -15.15 6.87
CA GLN A 46 -8.67 -14.99 7.48
C GLN A 46 -8.59 -14.42 8.90
N ALA A 47 -7.67 -14.89 9.74
CA ALA A 47 -7.49 -14.37 11.09
C ALA A 47 -7.13 -12.86 11.09
N ILE A 48 -6.21 -12.45 10.20
CA ILE A 48 -5.84 -11.04 10.03
C ILE A 48 -7.02 -10.22 9.51
N MET A 49 -7.76 -10.74 8.53
CA MET A 49 -8.94 -10.07 7.97
C MET A 49 -10.05 -9.87 9.01
N TYR A 50 -10.29 -10.85 9.88
CA TYR A 50 -11.24 -10.72 10.99
C TYR A 50 -10.79 -9.65 12.00
N ALA A 51 -9.52 -9.67 12.41
CA ALA A 51 -8.99 -8.65 13.31
C ALA A 51 -9.06 -7.24 12.72
N CYS A 52 -8.68 -7.10 11.44
CA CYS A 52 -8.67 -5.81 10.74
C CYS A 52 -10.09 -5.28 10.48
N SER A 53 -11.01 -6.14 10.04
CA SER A 53 -12.41 -5.75 9.80
C SER A 53 -13.10 -5.29 11.08
N LEU A 54 -12.85 -5.96 12.20
CA LEU A 54 -13.38 -5.52 13.49
C LEU A 54 -12.82 -4.15 13.90
N GLY A 55 -11.51 -3.93 13.75
CA GLY A 55 -10.87 -2.64 14.03
C GLY A 55 -11.35 -1.52 13.11
N PHE A 56 -11.53 -1.79 11.82
CA PHE A 56 -12.07 -0.81 10.87
C PHE A 56 -13.51 -0.45 11.22
N LEU A 57 -14.33 -1.44 11.57
CA LEU A 57 -15.72 -1.22 11.95
C LEU A 57 -15.81 -0.39 13.25
N THR A 58 -15.01 -0.70 14.27
CA THR A 58 -15.04 0.05 15.54
C THR A 58 -14.56 1.50 15.36
N MET A 59 -13.46 1.72 14.64
CA MET A 59 -12.95 3.08 14.38
C MET A 59 -13.92 3.89 13.52
N GLY A 60 -14.52 3.27 12.51
CA GLY A 60 -15.52 3.91 11.66
C GLY A 60 -16.80 4.25 12.44
N PHE A 61 -17.27 3.33 13.28
CA PHE A 61 -18.46 3.54 14.10
C PHE A 61 -18.24 4.68 15.09
N ILE A 62 -17.14 4.67 15.84
CA ILE A 62 -16.85 5.74 16.81
C ILE A 62 -16.80 7.11 16.11
N GLY A 63 -16.11 7.20 14.96
CA GLY A 63 -16.05 8.45 14.19
C GLY A 63 -17.41 8.95 13.70
N TYR A 64 -18.30 8.05 13.28
CA TYR A 64 -19.65 8.39 12.84
C TYR A 64 -20.49 8.96 13.99
N PHE A 65 -20.50 8.29 15.15
CA PHE A 65 -21.28 8.73 16.31
C PHE A 65 -20.79 10.06 16.86
N VAL A 66 -19.47 10.21 16.99
CA VAL A 66 -18.86 11.47 17.43
C VAL A 66 -19.30 12.62 16.53
N LYS A 67 -19.22 12.45 15.21
CA LYS A 67 -19.65 13.47 14.26
C LYS A 67 -21.14 13.76 14.33
N LEU A 68 -21.97 12.72 14.52
CA LEU A 68 -23.42 12.86 14.65
C LEU A 68 -23.80 13.67 15.89
N PHE A 69 -23.12 13.49 17.04
CA PHE A 69 -23.36 14.29 18.24
C PHE A 69 -22.86 15.73 18.13
N PHE A 70 -21.73 15.97 17.44
CA PHE A 70 -21.19 17.31 17.32
C PHE A 70 -22.00 18.23 16.41
N ILE A 71 -22.62 17.73 15.34
CA ILE A 71 -23.44 18.53 14.41
C ILE A 71 -24.56 19.32 15.13
N PRO A 72 -25.46 18.70 15.92
CA PRO A 72 -26.51 19.42 16.62
C PRO A 72 -25.97 20.34 17.71
N VAL A 73 -24.91 19.92 18.42
CA VAL A 73 -24.28 20.73 19.48
C VAL A 73 -23.70 22.03 18.91
N SER A 74 -22.93 21.94 17.81
CA SER A 74 -22.38 23.11 17.14
C SER A 74 -23.47 24.01 16.55
N ASN A 75 -24.56 23.43 16.01
CA ASN A 75 -25.69 24.21 15.49
C ASN A 75 -26.44 24.99 16.58
N ILE A 76 -26.66 24.40 17.76
CA ILE A 76 -27.31 25.09 18.89
C ILE A 76 -26.40 26.19 19.44
N LEU A 77 -25.11 25.93 19.59
CA LEU A 77 -24.15 26.90 20.13
C LEU A 77 -23.96 28.11 19.20
N VAL A 78 -23.87 27.89 17.88
CA VAL A 78 -23.76 28.97 16.88
C VAL A 78 -25.08 29.74 16.75
N GLY A 79 -26.24 29.09 16.88
CA GLY A 79 -27.54 29.75 16.79
C GLY A 79 -27.94 30.59 18.01
N MET A 80 -27.21 30.47 19.12
CA MET A 80 -27.43 31.24 20.36
C MET A 80 -26.52 32.49 20.47
N GLY A 81 -25.65 32.75 19.50
CA GLY A 81 -24.75 33.91 19.43
C GLY A 81 -25.25 35.02 18.51
#